data_AF-A0A7S1I9J8-F1
#
_entry.id   AF-A0A7S1I9J8-F1
#
_cell.length_a   1.000
_cell.length_b   1.000
_cell.length_c   1.000
_cell.angle_alpha   90.00
_cell.angle_beta   90.00
_cell.angle_gamma   90.00
#
_symmetry.space_group_name_H-M   'P 1'
#
loop_
_entity.id
_entity.type
_entity.pdbx_description
1 polymer ?
#
loop_
_entity_poly.entity_id
_entity_poly.type
_entity_poly.pdbx_seq_one_letter_code
_entity_poly.pdbx_strand_id
1 'polypeptide(L)'
;MRTYTCFNFTRNMVGEYQKMCKLIDDLRSECIRDRHWKRIMQRRMLDWDLSDLTLGMVWAAGQADIFLYEKEIQDIVSAAMAEYALEGFLQDLKKHWNGTELDLVEYQGKCKLIRGWEELFSKAGEHISGLSKMQMSPHYSVFEEEAHAWDQKLNLIQGVFDVWVEVQRRWVYLEGIFLGNADIK
;
A
#
# COMPACT_ATOMS: atom_id res chain seq x y z
N MET A 1 -15.09 -17.72 -51.07
CA MET A 1 -14.16 -18.53 -50.25
C MET A 1 -15.03 -19.39 -49.33
N ARG A 2 -15.06 -20.72 -49.49
CA ARG A 2 -15.89 -21.59 -48.63
C ARG A 2 -15.35 -21.50 -47.21
N THR A 3 -16.07 -20.85 -46.31
CA THR A 3 -15.73 -20.80 -44.89
C THR A 3 -16.11 -22.14 -44.28
N TYR A 4 -15.12 -23.03 -44.15
CA TYR A 4 -15.32 -24.34 -43.53
C TYR A 4 -15.87 -24.16 -42.11
N THR A 5 -16.91 -24.89 -41.76
CA THR A 5 -17.54 -24.85 -40.43
C THR A 5 -16.53 -25.11 -39.32
N CYS A 6 -15.62 -26.07 -39.52
CA CYS A 6 -14.51 -26.34 -38.60
C CYS A 6 -13.56 -25.14 -38.43
N PHE A 7 -13.26 -24.42 -39.51
CA PHE A 7 -12.41 -23.22 -39.46
C PHE A 7 -13.08 -22.07 -38.71
N ASN A 8 -14.37 -21.83 -38.93
CA ASN A 8 -15.09 -20.79 -38.19
C ASN A 8 -15.21 -21.15 -36.70
N PHE A 9 -15.43 -22.43 -36.38
CA PHE A 9 -15.49 -22.92 -35.02
C PHE A 9 -14.16 -22.72 -34.27
N THR A 10 -13.03 -23.16 -34.84
CA THR A 10 -11.71 -22.96 -34.24
C THR A 10 -11.32 -21.49 -34.16
N ARG A 11 -11.66 -20.69 -35.17
CA ARG A 11 -11.41 -19.23 -35.15
C ARG A 11 -12.17 -18.53 -34.02
N ASN A 12 -13.44 -18.86 -33.81
CA ASN A 12 -14.23 -18.28 -32.72
C ASN A 12 -13.69 -18.72 -31.35
N MET A 13 -13.38 -20.01 -31.21
CA MET A 13 -12.79 -20.57 -29.98
C MET A 13 -11.46 -19.90 -29.61
N VAL A 14 -10.56 -19.68 -30.57
CA VAL A 14 -9.31 -18.95 -30.35
C VAL A 14 -9.58 -17.50 -29.94
N GLY A 15 -10.57 -16.85 -30.53
CA GLY A 15 -10.98 -15.48 -30.15
C GLY A 15 -11.51 -15.39 -28.72
N GLU A 16 -12.24 -16.39 -28.25
CA GLU A 16 -12.70 -16.48 -26.86
C GLU A 16 -11.54 -16.71 -25.89
N TYR A 17 -10.64 -17.65 -26.20
CA TYR A 17 -9.45 -17.89 -25.38
C TYR A 17 -8.56 -16.65 -25.26
N GLN A 18 -8.39 -15.87 -26.33
CA GLN A 18 -7.62 -14.63 -26.28
C GLN A 18 -8.19 -13.59 -25.30
N LYS A 19 -9.52 -13.51 -25.17
CA LYS A 19 -10.15 -12.63 -24.17
C LYS A 19 -9.95 -13.17 -22.76
N MET A 20 -10.08 -14.48 -22.57
CA MET A 20 -9.81 -15.12 -21.28
C MET A 20 -8.36 -14.97 -20.84
N CYS A 21 -7.39 -14.99 -21.76
CA CYS A 21 -5.97 -14.83 -21.41
C CYS A 21 -5.73 -13.53 -20.64
N LYS A 22 -6.39 -12.42 -21.00
CA LYS A 22 -6.28 -11.16 -20.25
C LYS A 22 -6.80 -11.28 -18.82
N LEU A 23 -7.97 -11.92 -18.66
CA LEU A 23 -8.55 -12.16 -17.35
C LEU A 23 -7.66 -13.07 -16.49
N ILE A 24 -7.01 -14.06 -17.11
CA ILE A 24 -6.07 -14.97 -16.44
C ILE A 24 -4.79 -14.22 -16.04
N ASP A 25 -4.29 -13.32 -16.88
CA ASP A 25 -3.16 -12.46 -16.53
C ASP A 25 -3.49 -11.57 -15.32
N ASP A 26 -4.70 -11.00 -15.29
CA ASP A 26 -5.21 -10.24 -14.14
C ASP A 26 -5.32 -11.12 -12.89
N LEU A 27 -5.82 -12.37 -13.04
CA LEU A 27 -5.96 -13.36 -11.96
C LEU A 27 -4.62 -13.90 -11.44
N ARG A 28 -3.56 -13.86 -12.26
CA ARG A 28 -2.20 -14.28 -11.90
C ARG A 28 -1.46 -13.20 -11.10
N SER A 29 -1.95 -11.97 -11.08
CA SER A 29 -1.30 -10.85 -10.38
C SER A 29 -0.97 -11.17 -8.92
N GLU A 30 0.19 -10.70 -8.44
CA GLU A 30 0.64 -10.86 -7.05
C GLU A 30 -0.30 -10.19 -6.03
N CYS A 31 -1.19 -9.30 -6.51
CA CYS A 31 -2.24 -8.68 -5.70
C CYS A 31 -3.28 -9.70 -5.20
N ILE A 32 -3.43 -10.83 -5.89
CA ILE A 32 -4.45 -11.83 -5.59
C ILE A 32 -3.91 -12.85 -4.58
N ARG A 33 -4.68 -13.06 -3.52
CA ARG A 33 -4.37 -13.95 -2.38
C ARG A 33 -5.54 -14.91 -2.18
N ASP A 34 -5.35 -15.92 -1.34
CA ASP A 34 -6.35 -16.96 -1.08
C ASP A 34 -7.74 -16.40 -0.72
N ARG A 35 -7.81 -15.26 -0.02
CA ARG A 35 -9.08 -14.59 0.29
C ARG A 35 -9.86 -14.14 -0.95
N HIS A 36 -9.16 -13.68 -1.98
CA HIS A 36 -9.76 -13.25 -3.25
C HIS A 36 -10.26 -14.47 -4.04
N TRP A 37 -9.46 -15.54 -4.08
CA TRP A 37 -9.87 -16.82 -4.67
C TRP A 37 -11.09 -17.43 -3.98
N LYS A 38 -11.15 -17.40 -2.66
CA LYS A 38 -12.33 -17.83 -1.89
C LYS A 38 -13.58 -17.02 -2.24
N ARG A 39 -13.45 -15.70 -2.45
CA ARG A 39 -14.58 -14.86 -2.90
C ARG A 39 -15.05 -15.24 -4.30
N ILE A 40 -14.13 -15.56 -5.21
CA ILE A 40 -14.45 -16.05 -6.57
C ILE A 40 -15.18 -17.40 -6.48
N MET A 41 -14.67 -18.34 -5.68
CA MET A 41 -15.22 -19.69 -5.51
C MET A 41 -16.61 -19.69 -4.85
N GLN A 42 -16.79 -18.89 -3.79
CA GLN A 42 -18.06 -18.78 -3.07
C GLN A 42 -19.19 -18.27 -3.96
N ARG A 43 -18.91 -17.30 -4.84
CA ARG A 43 -19.91 -16.77 -5.78
C ARG A 43 -20.27 -17.74 -6.89
N ARG A 44 -19.35 -18.65 -7.20
CA ARG A 44 -19.49 -19.64 -8.28
C ARG A 44 -20.13 -20.95 -7.83
N MET A 45 -20.25 -21.20 -6.52
CA MET A 45 -20.45 -22.56 -5.98
C MET A 45 -19.44 -23.57 -6.59
N LEU A 46 -18.25 -23.09 -6.98
CA LEU A 46 -17.19 -23.91 -7.54
C LEU A 46 -16.25 -24.29 -6.43
N ASP A 47 -16.07 -25.59 -6.24
CA ASP A 47 -15.15 -26.16 -5.26
C ASP A 47 -13.83 -26.48 -5.96
N TRP A 48 -13.15 -25.43 -6.44
CA TRP A 48 -11.83 -25.58 -7.05
C TRP A 48 -10.78 -25.77 -5.96
N ASP A 49 -10.02 -26.86 -6.06
CA ASP A 49 -8.77 -26.97 -5.33
C ASP A 49 -7.72 -26.08 -6.02
N LEU A 50 -7.25 -25.03 -5.32
CA LEU A 50 -6.21 -24.13 -5.84
C LEU A 50 -4.90 -24.86 -6.13
N SER A 51 -4.65 -25.99 -5.46
CA SER A 51 -3.48 -26.85 -5.64
C SER A 51 -3.42 -27.48 -7.03
N ASP A 52 -4.59 -27.82 -7.57
CA ASP A 52 -4.78 -28.60 -8.79
C ASP A 52 -5.41 -27.78 -9.93
N LEU A 53 -5.54 -26.45 -9.75
CA LEU A 53 -6.18 -25.57 -10.72
C LEU A 53 -5.36 -25.52 -12.03
N THR A 54 -5.92 -26.11 -13.10
CA THR A 54 -5.32 -26.03 -14.43
C THR A 54 -6.02 -25.00 -15.31
N LEU A 55 -5.28 -24.46 -16.28
CA LEU A 55 -5.82 -23.58 -17.31
C LEU A 55 -6.98 -24.23 -18.09
N GLY A 56 -6.88 -25.55 -18.31
CA GLY A 56 -7.94 -26.35 -18.93
C GLY A 56 -9.21 -26.41 -18.08
N MET A 57 -9.12 -26.44 -16.75
CA MET A 57 -10.28 -26.37 -15.85
C MET A 57 -10.96 -25.01 -15.90
N VAL A 58 -10.17 -23.93 -15.94
CA VAL A 58 -10.70 -22.56 -16.11
C VAL A 58 -11.38 -22.42 -17.47
N TRP A 59 -10.79 -22.93 -18.55
CA TRP A 59 -11.39 -22.90 -19.89
C TRP A 59 -12.61 -23.80 -20.04
N ALA A 60 -12.62 -24.99 -19.42
CA ALA A 60 -13.75 -25.90 -19.44
C ALA A 60 -14.95 -25.33 -18.66
N ALA A 61 -14.70 -24.68 -17.51
CA ALA A 61 -15.72 -23.90 -16.80
C ALA A 61 -16.14 -22.64 -17.58
N GLY A 62 -15.29 -22.17 -18.50
CA GLY A 62 -15.47 -20.95 -19.26
C GLY A 62 -16.31 -21.05 -20.54
N GLN A 63 -16.63 -22.25 -21.03
CA GLN A 63 -17.40 -22.42 -22.27
C GLN A 63 -18.86 -21.92 -22.22
N ALA A 64 -19.37 -21.52 -21.05
CA ALA A 64 -20.64 -20.80 -20.93
C ALA A 64 -20.61 -19.64 -19.93
N ASP A 65 -19.84 -19.74 -18.84
CA ASP A 65 -20.07 -18.88 -17.66
C ASP A 65 -18.96 -17.88 -17.34
N ILE A 66 -17.72 -17.96 -17.85
CA ILE A 66 -16.66 -17.03 -17.40
C ILE A 66 -16.91 -15.59 -17.85
N PHE A 67 -17.40 -15.38 -19.06
CA PHE A 67 -17.70 -14.04 -19.58
C PHE A 67 -18.91 -13.38 -18.90
N LEU A 68 -19.86 -14.17 -18.38
CA LEU A 68 -21.00 -13.64 -17.63
C LEU A 68 -20.59 -12.95 -16.32
N TYR A 69 -19.46 -13.38 -15.74
CA TYR A 69 -18.95 -12.85 -14.48
C TYR A 69 -17.58 -12.17 -14.64
N GLU A 70 -17.18 -11.86 -15.87
CA GLU A 70 -15.96 -11.11 -16.16
C GLU A 70 -15.91 -9.82 -15.34
N LYS A 71 -17.03 -9.11 -15.27
CA LYS A 71 -17.18 -7.88 -14.49
C LYS A 71 -16.95 -8.11 -12.99
N GLU A 72 -17.48 -9.20 -12.43
CA GLU A 72 -17.29 -9.49 -11.00
C GLU A 72 -15.86 -9.89 -10.67
N ILE A 73 -15.21 -10.63 -11.57
CA ILE A 73 -13.79 -10.96 -11.42
C ILE A 73 -12.96 -9.68 -11.51
N GLN A 74 -13.25 -8.79 -12.46
CA GLN A 74 -12.62 -7.47 -12.55
C GLN A 74 -12.82 -6.63 -11.28
N ASP A 75 -14.02 -6.65 -10.69
CA ASP A 75 -14.28 -5.96 -9.42
C ASP A 75 -13.44 -6.54 -8.27
N ILE A 76 -13.29 -7.87 -8.20
CA ILE A 76 -12.45 -8.54 -7.19
C ILE A 76 -10.97 -8.24 -7.42
N VAL A 77 -10.50 -8.27 -8.68
CA VAL A 77 -9.12 -7.91 -9.05
C VAL A 77 -8.85 -6.45 -8.68
N SER A 78 -9.76 -5.54 -9.00
CA SER A 78 -9.63 -4.12 -8.65
C SER A 78 -9.58 -3.90 -7.14
N ALA A 79 -10.40 -4.63 -6.38
CA ALA A 79 -10.36 -4.60 -4.92
C ALA A 79 -9.01 -5.12 -4.39
N ALA A 80 -8.53 -6.24 -4.94
CA ALA A 80 -7.24 -6.82 -4.58
C ALA A 80 -6.07 -5.88 -4.87
N MET A 81 -6.09 -5.18 -6.01
CA MET A 81 -5.09 -4.17 -6.35
C MET A 81 -5.12 -2.98 -5.38
N ALA A 82 -6.30 -2.52 -4.99
CA ALA A 82 -6.44 -1.43 -4.03
C ALA A 82 -5.93 -1.87 -2.64
N GLU A 83 -6.29 -3.07 -2.17
CA GLU A 83 -5.75 -3.63 -0.93
C GLU A 83 -4.23 -3.75 -0.96
N TYR A 84 -3.67 -4.23 -2.07
CA TYR A 84 -2.22 -4.35 -2.24
C TYR A 84 -1.50 -3.00 -2.15
N ALA A 85 -2.08 -1.95 -2.75
CA ALA A 85 -1.53 -0.60 -2.67
C ALA A 85 -1.55 -0.04 -1.23
N LEU A 86 -2.63 -0.29 -0.48
CA LEU A 86 -2.74 0.11 0.92
C LEU A 86 -1.72 -0.64 1.80
N GLU A 87 -1.57 -1.94 1.59
CA GLU A 87 -0.59 -2.75 2.31
C GLU A 87 0.85 -2.31 2.01
N GLY A 88 1.17 -2.03 0.74
CA GLY A 88 2.47 -1.49 0.33
C GLY A 88 2.78 -0.17 1.03
N PHE A 89 1.81 0.76 1.04
CA PHE A 89 1.95 2.03 1.76
C PHE A 89 2.24 1.84 3.25
N LEU A 90 1.50 0.96 3.95
CA LEU A 90 1.75 0.69 5.37
C LEU A 90 3.12 0.04 5.61
N GLN A 91 3.54 -0.87 4.74
CA GLN A 91 4.87 -1.49 4.83
C GLN A 91 5.99 -0.45 4.66
N ASP A 92 5.86 0.44 3.68
CA ASP A 92 6.83 1.52 3.44
C ASP A 92 6.89 2.49 4.62
N LEU A 93 5.73 2.91 5.13
CA LEU A 93 5.62 3.75 6.33
C LEU A 93 6.33 3.09 7.52
N LYS A 94 6.02 1.83 7.79
CA LYS A 94 6.62 1.06 8.90
C LYS A 94 8.13 0.91 8.73
N LYS A 95 8.59 0.59 7.52
CA LYS A 95 10.01 0.43 7.22
C LYS A 95 10.76 1.75 7.42
N HIS A 96 10.19 2.86 6.97
CA HIS A 96 10.76 4.18 7.17
C HIS A 96 10.93 4.46 8.67
N TRP A 97 9.84 4.50 9.45
CA TRP A 97 9.89 4.93 10.85
C TRP A 97 10.61 3.96 11.79
N ASN A 98 10.65 2.66 11.48
CA ASN A 98 11.46 1.71 12.24
C ASN A 98 12.96 1.83 11.93
N GLY A 99 13.32 2.35 10.74
CA GLY A 99 14.70 2.56 10.31
C GLY A 99 15.19 4.00 10.47
N THR A 100 14.33 4.94 10.82
CA THR A 100 14.69 6.35 10.99
C THR A 100 15.60 6.52 12.19
N GLU A 101 16.82 7.01 11.95
CA GLU A 101 17.72 7.52 12.96
C GLU A 101 17.74 9.05 12.88
N LEU A 102 17.67 9.73 14.03
CA LEU A 102 17.75 11.18 14.07
C LEU A 102 19.18 11.61 13.75
N ASP A 103 19.34 12.52 12.78
CA ASP A 103 20.64 13.12 12.49
C ASP A 103 21.03 14.09 13.61
N LEU A 104 22.16 13.81 14.26
CA LEU A 104 22.64 14.52 15.44
C LEU A 104 23.98 15.19 15.16
N VAL A 105 24.04 16.50 15.39
CA VAL A 105 25.24 17.32 15.23
C VAL A 105 25.77 17.75 16.58
N GLU A 106 27.08 17.63 16.78
CA GLU A 106 27.75 18.09 18.00
C GLU A 106 27.76 19.62 18.10
N TYR A 107 27.34 20.14 19.25
CA TYR A 107 27.32 21.57 19.53
C TYR A 107 28.39 21.92 20.56
N GLN A 108 29.49 22.49 20.08
CA GLN A 108 30.60 23.03 20.89
C GLN A 108 31.15 22.08 21.97
N GLY A 109 31.12 20.76 21.75
CA GLY A 109 31.61 19.77 22.72
C GLY A 109 30.74 19.62 23.97
N LYS A 110 29.51 20.15 23.97
CA LYS A 110 28.60 20.12 25.14
C LYS A 110 27.51 19.06 25.00
N CYS A 111 26.82 19.07 23.86
CA CYS A 111 25.71 18.18 23.59
C CYS A 111 25.56 17.92 22.09
N LYS A 112 24.62 17.04 21.73
CA LYS A 112 24.21 16.79 20.36
C LYS A 112 22.83 17.37 20.11
N LEU A 113 22.67 18.05 18.99
CA LEU A 113 21.43 18.70 18.55
C LEU A 113 20.89 18.00 17.32
N ILE A 114 19.58 17.95 17.17
CA ILE A 114 18.95 17.36 15.98
C ILE A 114 19.06 18.33 14.82
N ARG A 115 19.45 17.80 13.64
CA ARG A 115 19.44 18.49 12.35
C ARG A 115 18.39 17.86 11.44
N GLY A 116 18.06 18.53 10.33
CA GLY A 116 17.19 17.96 9.30
C GLY A 116 15.70 18.03 9.62
N TRP A 117 15.29 18.97 10.48
CA TRP A 117 13.89 19.17 10.87
C TRP A 117 12.93 19.27 9.67
N GLU A 118 13.32 19.99 8.61
CA GLU A 118 12.49 20.13 7.41
C GLU A 118 12.14 18.78 6.77
N GLU A 119 13.12 17.88 6.65
CA GLU A 119 12.90 16.54 6.08
C GLU A 119 12.03 15.68 7.01
N LEU A 120 12.29 15.74 8.33
CA LEU A 120 11.48 15.02 9.33
C LEU A 120 10.01 15.46 9.30
N PHE A 121 9.74 16.77 9.27
CA PHE A 121 8.38 17.30 9.19
C PHE A 121 7.73 17.01 7.83
N SER A 122 8.48 17.13 6.73
CA SER A 122 7.98 16.80 5.40
C SER A 122 7.54 15.33 5.32
N LYS A 123 8.38 14.40 5.80
CA LYS A 123 8.06 12.97 5.80
C LYS A 123 6.94 12.60 6.76
N ALA A 124 6.89 13.20 7.95
CA ALA A 124 5.76 13.05 8.87
C ALA A 124 4.45 13.50 8.22
N GLY A 125 4.44 14.70 7.62
CA GLY A 125 3.26 15.24 6.95
C GLY A 125 2.81 14.42 5.75
N GLU A 126 3.74 13.93 4.93
CA GLU A 126 3.45 13.03 3.80
C GLU A 126 2.76 11.74 4.27
N HIS A 127 3.33 11.08 5.29
CA HIS A 127 2.77 9.82 5.81
C HIS A 127 1.43 10.01 6.53
N ILE A 128 1.25 11.11 7.29
CA ILE A 128 -0.05 11.44 7.92
C ILE A 128 -1.11 11.71 6.84
N SER A 129 -0.77 12.46 5.79
CA SER A 129 -1.68 12.68 4.66
C SER A 129 -2.01 11.37 3.93
N GLY A 130 -1.03 10.48 3.77
CA GLY A 130 -1.22 9.16 3.20
C GLY A 130 -2.18 8.29 4.03
N LEU A 131 -2.04 8.29 5.35
CA LEU A 131 -2.95 7.59 6.27
C LEU A 131 -4.38 8.16 6.18
N SER A 132 -4.54 9.48 6.12
CA SER A 132 -5.85 10.12 5.93
C SER A 132 -6.50 9.72 4.60
N LYS A 133 -5.72 9.61 3.52
CA LYS A 133 -6.21 9.13 2.21
C LYS A 133 -6.61 7.66 2.27
N MET A 134 -5.83 6.85 2.96
CA MET A 134 -6.11 5.43 3.17
C MET A 134 -7.43 5.21 3.92
N GLN A 135 -7.74 6.03 4.93
CA GLN A 135 -9.03 5.99 5.65
C GLN A 135 -10.26 6.24 4.75
N MET A 136 -10.10 6.98 3.65
CA MET A 136 -11.18 7.22 2.69
C MET A 136 -11.38 6.05 1.71
N SER A 137 -10.48 5.05 1.70
CA SER A 137 -10.59 3.90 0.81
C SER A 137 -11.69 2.94 1.27
N PRO A 138 -12.52 2.41 0.35
CA PRO A 138 -13.51 1.39 0.69
C PRO A 138 -12.88 0.07 1.17
N HIS A 139 -11.58 -0.12 0.96
CA HIS A 139 -10.82 -1.30 1.37
C HIS A 139 -10.05 -1.10 2.69
N TYR A 140 -10.32 0.00 3.41
CA TYR A 140 -9.63 0.37 4.65
C TYR A 140 -9.86 -0.62 5.81
N SER A 141 -11.04 -1.25 5.88
CA SER A 141 -11.46 -2.04 7.05
C SER A 141 -10.51 -3.15 7.47
N VAL A 142 -9.79 -3.75 6.52
CA VAL A 142 -8.80 -4.81 6.79
C VAL A 142 -7.56 -4.27 7.50
N PHE A 143 -7.27 -2.99 7.33
CA PHE A 143 -6.05 -2.33 7.81
C PHE A 143 -6.32 -1.31 8.92
N GLU A 144 -7.57 -1.16 9.35
CA GLU A 144 -8.02 -0.11 10.25
C GLU A 144 -7.22 -0.06 11.57
N GLU A 145 -7.00 -1.22 12.19
CA GLU A 145 -6.28 -1.32 13.45
C GLU A 145 -4.81 -0.86 13.32
N GLU A 146 -4.09 -1.36 12.29
CA GLU A 146 -2.68 -1.01 12.08
C GLU A 146 -2.53 0.45 11.63
N ALA A 147 -3.37 0.91 10.70
CA ALA A 147 -3.35 2.29 10.22
C ALA A 147 -3.67 3.29 11.34
N HIS A 148 -4.65 3.00 12.20
CA HIS A 148 -4.99 3.84 13.32
C HIS A 148 -3.84 3.91 14.35
N ALA A 149 -3.20 2.79 14.65
CA ALA A 149 -2.04 2.78 15.55
C ALA A 149 -0.87 3.61 15.01
N TRP A 150 -0.62 3.58 13.69
CA TRP A 150 0.40 4.43 13.06
C TRP A 150 0.01 5.90 13.03
N ASP A 151 -1.25 6.22 12.77
CA ASP A 151 -1.75 7.59 12.80
C ASP A 151 -1.53 8.24 14.17
N GLN A 152 -1.88 7.55 15.26
CA GLN A 152 -1.63 8.03 16.62
C GLN A 152 -0.13 8.24 16.89
N LYS A 153 0.73 7.30 16.48
CA LYS A 153 2.18 7.40 16.67
C LYS A 153 2.78 8.58 15.91
N LEU A 154 2.39 8.78 14.66
CA LEU A 154 2.92 9.87 13.83
C LEU A 154 2.46 11.24 14.32
N ASN A 155 1.21 11.38 14.73
CA ASN A 155 0.72 12.61 15.36
C ASN A 155 1.47 12.92 16.67
N LEU A 156 1.75 11.90 17.49
CA LEU A 156 2.57 12.07 18.69
C LEU A 156 4.00 12.51 18.34
N ILE A 157 4.64 11.86 17.36
CA ILE A 157 5.99 12.23 16.90
C ILE A 157 6.01 13.68 16.41
N GLN A 158 5.02 14.08 15.60
CA GLN A 158 4.92 15.44 15.09
C GLN A 158 4.80 16.46 16.23
N GLY A 159 3.91 16.21 17.21
CA GLY A 159 3.76 17.08 18.37
C GLY A 159 5.03 17.17 19.23
N VAL A 160 5.75 16.05 19.40
CA VAL A 160 7.04 16.05 20.09
C VAL A 160 8.08 16.85 19.32
N PHE A 161 8.17 16.69 18.00
CA PHE A 161 9.10 17.43 17.15
C PHE A 161 8.83 18.93 17.17
N ASP A 162 7.57 19.37 17.15
CA ASP A 162 7.19 20.78 17.22
C ASP A 162 7.68 21.45 18.51
N VAL A 163 7.49 20.78 19.65
CA VAL A 163 7.98 21.28 20.93
C VAL A 163 9.52 21.23 20.98
N TRP A 164 10.11 20.13 20.51
CA TRP A 164 11.56 19.92 20.61
C TRP A 164 12.36 20.91 19.77
N VAL A 165 11.94 21.19 18.54
CA VAL A 165 12.63 22.18 17.69
C VAL A 165 12.57 23.57 18.31
N GLU A 166 11.47 23.94 18.96
CA GLU A 166 11.34 25.21 19.68
C GLU A 166 12.26 25.26 20.90
N VAL A 167 12.30 24.20 21.70
CA VAL A 167 13.20 24.07 22.86
C VAL A 167 14.65 24.16 22.42
N GLN A 168 15.03 23.43 21.37
CA GLN A 168 16.39 23.46 20.83
C GLN A 168 16.77 24.87 20.36
N ARG A 169 15.89 25.55 19.64
CA ARG A 169 16.12 26.93 19.17
C ARG A 169 16.28 27.91 20.33
N ARG A 170 15.39 27.86 21.32
CA ARG A 170 15.46 28.72 22.51
C ARG A 170 16.72 28.45 23.33
N TRP A 171 17.07 27.18 23.52
CA TRP A 171 18.26 26.79 24.27
C TRP A 171 19.54 27.30 23.61
N VAL A 172 19.71 27.09 22.30
CA VAL A 172 20.88 27.61 21.54
C VAL A 172 20.98 29.13 21.65
N TYR A 173 19.85 29.83 21.55
CA TYR A 173 19.83 31.29 21.68
C TYR A 173 20.26 31.77 23.08
N LEU A 174 19.70 31.18 24.13
CA LEU A 174 20.05 31.54 25.52
C LEU A 174 21.50 31.17 25.85
N GLU A 175 21.97 30.02 25.37
CA GLU A 175 23.36 29.56 25.53
C GLU A 175 24.33 30.61 24.95
N GLY A 176 24.08 31.08 23.73
CA GLY A 176 24.91 32.10 23.09
C GLY A 176 24.94 33.43 23.85
N ILE A 177 23.84 33.84 24.49
CA ILE A 177 23.77 35.08 25.29
C ILE A 177 24.53 34.94 26.61
N PHE A 178 24.25 33.91 27.40
CA PHE A 178 24.78 33.77 28.76
C PHE A 178 26.24 33.32 28.82
N LEU A 179 26.75 32.70 27.75
CA LEU A 179 28.14 32.25 27.68
C LEU A 179 29.01 33.13 26.75
N GLY A 180 28.39 33.91 25.86
CA GLY A 180 29.09 34.87 25.00
C GLY A 180 29.35 36.24 25.65
N ASN A 181 28.55 36.65 26.64
CA ASN A 181 28.71 37.94 27.33
C ASN A 181 29.07 37.74 28.81
N ALA A 182 30.29 38.14 29.19
CA ALA A 182 30.75 38.15 30.57
C ALA A 182 30.02 39.20 31.45
N ASP A 183 29.42 40.22 30.83
CA ASP A 183 28.74 41.33 31.55
C ASP A 183 27.32 40.99 32.03
N ILE A 184 26.74 39.86 31.59
CA ILE A 184 25.36 39.44 31.92
C ILE A 184 25.36 38.32 32.98
N LYS A 185 26.54 37.82 33.40
CA LYS A 185 26.65 36.76 34.40
C LYS A 185 26.46 37.25 35.84
#